data_AF-A0A1H0DLV3-F1
#
_entry.id   AF-A0A1H0DLV3-F1
#
_cell.length_a   1.000
_cell.length_b   1.000
_cell.length_c   1.000
_cell.angle_alpha   90.00
_cell.angle_beta   90.00
_cell.angle_gamma   90.00
#
_symmetry.space_group_name_H-M   'P 1'
#
loop_
_entity.id
_entity.type
_entity.pdbx_description
1 polymer ?
#
loop_
_entity_poly.entity_id
_entity_poly.type
_entity_poly.pdbx_seq_one_letter_code
_entity_poly.pdbx_strand_id
1 'polypeptide(L)' 'MAERRAVPVYLSLAEAAECMSVSVKTIRRWIAVGTLPAYRCGKRAIRIKLEDLEAAPRQIPSARW' A
#
# COMPACT_ATOMS: atom_id res chain seq x y z
N MET A 1 -10.86 -28.53 -0.86
CA MET A 1 -11.04 -27.59 0.26
C MET A 1 -11.11 -26.20 -0.34
N ALA A 2 -12.31 -25.61 -0.45
CA ALA A 2 -12.45 -24.29 -1.04
C ALA A 2 -11.82 -23.26 -0.10
N GLU A 3 -10.71 -22.66 -0.53
CA GLU A 3 -10.04 -21.59 0.19
C GLU A 3 -11.05 -20.46 0.39
N ARG A 4 -11.39 -20.16 1.66
CA ARG A 4 -12.23 -19.02 2.00
C ARG A 4 -11.51 -17.79 1.49
N ARG A 5 -11.94 -17.24 0.36
CA ARG A 5 -11.37 -16.02 -0.19
C ARG A 5 -11.60 -14.92 0.84
N ALA A 6 -10.54 -14.56 1.55
CA ALA A 6 -10.60 -13.52 2.57
C ALA A 6 -11.07 -12.22 1.92
N VAL A 7 -11.90 -11.47 2.65
CA VAL A 7 -12.37 -10.17 2.16
C VAL A 7 -11.16 -9.24 2.08
N PRO A 8 -10.87 -8.63 0.91
CA PRO A 8 -9.71 -7.76 0.77
C PRO A 8 -9.82 -6.54 1.68
N VAL A 9 -8.75 -6.28 2.44
CA VAL A 9 -8.67 -5.15 3.37
C VAL A 9 -8.16 -3.92 2.63
N TYR A 10 -8.94 -2.83 2.69
CA TYR A 10 -8.63 -1.57 2.06
C TYR A 10 -8.37 -0.47 3.09
N LEU A 11 -7.16 0.05 3.08
CA LEU A 11 -6.70 1.13 3.94
C LEU A 11 -6.90 2.49 3.28
N SER A 12 -7.16 3.51 4.09
CA SER A 12 -7.01 4.90 3.72
C SER A 12 -5.52 5.29 3.63
N LEU A 13 -5.24 6.47 3.07
CA LEU A 13 -3.88 7.00 3.01
C LEU A 13 -3.25 7.22 4.40
N ALA A 14 -4.06 7.55 5.40
CA ALA A 14 -3.60 7.76 6.78
C ALA A 14 -3.25 6.43 7.44
N GLU A 15 -4.14 5.44 7.35
CA GLU A 15 -3.90 4.09 7.88
C GLU A 15 -2.68 3.45 7.23
N ALA A 16 -2.54 3.55 5.90
CA ALA A 16 -1.37 3.02 5.20
C ALA A 16 -0.04 3.67 5.65
N ALA A 17 -0.07 4.98 5.92
CA ALA A 17 1.08 5.71 6.44
C ALA A 17 1.46 5.25 7.86
N GLU A 18 0.46 5.02 8.70
CA GLU A 18 0.61 4.53 10.07
C GLU A 18 1.16 3.09 10.08
N CYS A 19 0.60 2.18 9.26
CA CYS A 19 1.08 0.80 9.12
C CYS A 19 2.57 0.73 8.74
N MET A 20 3.01 1.60 7.82
CA MET A 20 4.39 1.61 7.33
C MET A 20 5.32 2.51 8.15
N SER A 21 4.81 3.19 9.19
CA SER A 21 5.56 4.20 9.96
C SER A 21 6.21 5.28 9.09
N VAL A 22 5.51 5.73 8.04
CA VAL A 22 5.95 6.78 7.12
C VAL A 22 4.95 7.92 7.07
N SER A 23 5.34 9.06 6.48
CA SER A 23 4.40 10.15 6.26
C SER A 23 3.37 9.81 5.16
N VAL A 24 2.15 10.36 5.27
CA VAL A 24 1.14 10.33 4.18
C VAL A 24 1.69 10.90 2.87
N LYS A 25 2.62 11.87 2.94
CA LYS A 25 3.31 12.43 1.78
C LYS A 25 4.18 11.39 1.07
N THR A 26 4.84 10.49 1.83
CA THR A 26 5.60 9.36 1.28
C THR A 26 4.70 8.40 0.51
N ILE A 27 3.56 8.02 1.11
CA ILE A 27 2.56 7.16 0.45
C ILE A 27 2.05 7.81 -0.84
N ARG A 28 1.67 9.10 -0.80
CA ARG A 28 1.24 9.83 -2.01
C ARG A 28 2.31 9.88 -3.08
N ARG A 29 3.58 10.03 -2.70
CA ARG A 29 4.72 10.01 -3.63
C ARG A 29 4.86 8.63 -4.29
N TRP A 30 4.75 7.54 -3.54
CA TRP A 30 4.76 6.19 -4.11
C TRP A 30 3.63 5.97 -5.10
N ILE A 31 2.42 6.46 -4.80
CA ILE A 31 1.29 6.40 -5.73
C ILE A 31 1.57 7.23 -6.98
N ALA A 32 2.09 8.45 -6.83
CA ALA A 32 2.35 9.35 -7.95
C ALA A 32 3.44 8.81 -8.90
N VAL A 33 4.45 8.11 -8.37
CA VAL A 33 5.52 7.46 -9.14
C VAL A 33 5.06 6.11 -9.70
N GLY A 34 3.91 5.59 -9.25
CA GLY A 34 3.36 4.30 -9.69
C GLY A 34 3.97 3.08 -9.00
N THR A 35 4.71 3.26 -7.90
CA THR A 35 5.28 2.14 -7.12
C THR A 35 4.28 1.54 -6.13
N LEU A 36 3.19 2.23 -5.82
CA LEU A 36 2.12 1.75 -4.96
C LEU A 36 0.77 1.91 -5.68
N PRO A 37 0.06 0.82 -6.01
CA PRO A 37 -1.29 0.88 -6.54
C PRO A 37 -2.26 1.51 -5.53
N ALA A 38 -3.11 2.41 -6.03
CA ALA A 38 -4.19 2.99 -5.24
C ALA A 38 -5.47 3.12 -6.06
N TYR A 39 -6.60 2.93 -5.40
CA TYR A 39 -7.91 2.79 -6.02
C TYR A 39 -8.80 3.95 -5.56
N ARG A 40 -9.51 4.58 -6.49
CA ARG A 40 -10.53 5.59 -6.15
C ARG A 40 -11.82 4.89 -5.74
N CYS A 41 -12.24 5.11 -4.50
CA CYS A 41 -13.54 4.68 -3.99
C CYS A 41 -14.47 5.89 -3.94
N GLY A 42 -15.23 6.11 -5.02
CA GLY A 42 -16.12 7.27 -5.16
C GLY A 42 -15.38 8.55 -5.55
N LYS A 43 -15.98 9.71 -5.27
CA LYS A 43 -15.52 11.01 -5.80
C LYS A 43 -14.21 11.50 -5.18
N ARG A 44 -13.91 11.16 -3.92
CA ARG A 44 -12.80 11.75 -3.16
C ARG A 44 -11.95 10.77 -2.36
N ALA A 45 -12.45 9.57 -2.07
CA ALA A 45 -11.69 8.63 -1.25
C ALA A 45 -10.70 7.85 -2.11
N ILE A 46 -9.46 7.78 -1.64
CA ILE A 46 -8.42 6.91 -2.20
C ILE A 46 -8.21 5.80 -1.18
N ARG A 47 -8.19 4.57 -1.66
CA ARG A 47 -7.94 3.36 -0.87
C ARG A 47 -6.76 2.59 -1.44
N ILE A 48 -6.01 1.96 -0.56
CA ILE A 48 -4.86 1.11 -0.87
C ILE A 48 -5.21 -0.28 -0.36
N LYS A 49 -4.96 -1.31 -1.16
CA LYS A 49 -5.10 -2.68 -0.66
C LYS A 49 -3.93 -3.00 0.27
N LEU A 50 -4.21 -3.70 1.36
CA LEU A 50 -3.17 -4.11 2.31
C LEU A 50 -2.08 -4.94 1.62
N GLU A 51 -2.47 -5.90 0.77
CA GLU A 51 -1.55 -6.74 -0.02
C GLU A 51 -0.57 -5.91 -0.89
N ASP A 52 -1.08 -4.87 -1.54
CA ASP A 52 -0.28 -3.99 -2.41
C ASP A 52 0.69 -3.13 -1.56
N LEU A 53 0.27 -2.73 -0.36
CA LEU A 53 1.09 -1.96 0.56
C LEU A 53 2.25 -2.79 1.13
N GLU A 54 1.99 -4.04 1.50
CA GLU A 54 2.99 -4.99 2.01
C GLU A 54 4.02 -5.37 0.94
N ALA A 55 3.59 -5.42 -0.34
CA ALA A 55 4.47 -5.73 -1.48
C ALA A 55 5.28 -4.53 -2.00
N ALA A 56 4.92 -3.30 -1.63
CA ALA A 56 5.57 -2.08 -2.10
C ALA A 56 7.06 -1.91 -1.71
N PRO A 57 7.49 -2.19 -0.46
CA PRO A 57 8.89 -2.05 -0.08
C PRO A 57 9.76 -3.10 -0.76
N ARG A 58 10.86 -2.66 -1.38
CA ARG A 58 11.90 -3.56 -1.86
C ARG A 58 12.95 -3.76 -0.78
N GLN A 59 13.28 -5.01 -0.49
CA GLN A 59 14.39 -5.36 0.38
C GLN A 59 15.69 -4.77 -0.20
N ILE A 60 16.48 -4.13 0.66
CA ILE A 60 17.82 -3.68 0.30
C ILE A 60 18.71 -4.92 0.36
N PRO A 61 19.38 -5.31 -0.73
CA PRO A 61 20.26 -6.48 -0.71
C PRO A 61 21.43 -6.24 0.26
N SER A 62 21.59 -7.13 1.24
CA SER A 62 22.64 -7.04 2.27
C SER A 62 24.05 -7.41 1.75
N ALA A 63 24.16 -7.97 0.55
CA ALA A 63 25.38 -8.57 0.03
C ALA A 63 25.75 -7.98 -1.33
N ARG A 64 26.24 -6.74 -1.33
CA ARG A 64 27.18 -6.22 -2.32
C ARG A 64 27.59 -4.80 -1.92
N TRP A 65 28.77 -4.69 -1.32
CA TRP A 65 29.57 -3.48 -1.32
C TRP A 65 30.81 -3.75 -2.17
#